data_AF-A0A518HQ85-F1
#
_entry.id   AF-A0A518HQ85-F1
#
_cell.length_a   1.000
_cell.length_b   1.000
_cell.length_c   1.000
_cell.angle_alpha   90.00
_cell.angle_beta   90.00
_cell.angle_gamma   90.00
#
_symmetry.space_group_name_H-M   'P 1'
#
loop_
_entity.id
_entity.type
_entity.pdbx_description
1 polymer ?
#
loop_
_entity_poly.entity_id
_entity_poly.type
_entity_poly.pdbx_seq_one_letter_code
_entity_poly.pdbx_strand_id
1 'polypeptide(L)'
;MSAMQQFVAPSRLLVPVLLASFLAVSARPAVSDDKPEAGKTEKVEAAKQAAEAEKPAESKPEAKKPEEKKPEEKKPEEKKPEEKKPEEKKPEEKKPEEKKPAEKKPEAKKAEAKKEEPKKPAPKPVASAFKDKALEEAVRAEVFAKRFNDQPITKEDVANISRVVGVGKQIKDLSGLEHCHALMLIDLADNQISDLTPIANLKRLQSVTLAGNRIKTLDPIKGLTGMQYLDVSRNEIQDLSPLGKMSNLRTLYLAENRVASLDPIAPLSKIWSLDASGNELKTVAPIAGLKWITSLDLRNNYIEDTTPIAQLPALNILQLNNNPIKDLSPLVKACEADKAGENRFAPYLRLFLGGNEIPEKEKVAAIEALQACGVKVKQ
;
A
#
# COMPACT_ATOMS: atom_id res chain seq x y z
N MET A 1 -42.37 -33.57 24.86
CA MET A 1 -42.38 -32.73 23.65
C MET A 1 -41.33 -31.65 23.84
N SER A 2 -40.36 -31.62 22.93
CA SER A 2 -39.03 -31.02 23.07
C SER A 2 -39.02 -29.49 22.93
N ALA A 3 -38.26 -28.80 23.78
CA ALA A 3 -37.90 -27.40 23.61
C ALA A 3 -36.58 -27.29 22.83
N MET A 4 -36.60 -26.61 21.68
CA MET A 4 -35.41 -26.29 20.89
C MET A 4 -34.69 -25.07 21.48
N GLN A 5 -33.41 -25.23 21.81
CA GLN A 5 -32.48 -24.16 22.16
C GLN A 5 -31.72 -23.74 20.90
N GLN A 6 -31.93 -22.51 20.41
CA GLN A 6 -31.12 -21.89 19.37
C GLN A 6 -29.86 -21.26 19.99
N PHE A 7 -28.69 -21.72 19.56
CA PHE A 7 -27.40 -21.09 19.82
C PHE A 7 -27.16 -19.99 18.79
N VAL A 8 -27.00 -18.75 19.25
CA VAL A 8 -26.51 -17.60 18.44
C VAL A 8 -25.00 -17.47 18.70
N ALA A 9 -24.19 -17.59 17.66
CA ALA A 9 -22.74 -17.43 17.73
C ALA A 9 -22.33 -15.94 17.72
N PRO A 10 -21.25 -15.52 18.42
CA PRO A 10 -20.82 -14.14 18.44
C PRO A 10 -20.03 -13.75 17.17
N SER A 11 -20.37 -12.57 16.66
CA SER A 11 -19.81 -11.89 15.50
C SER A 11 -18.30 -11.68 15.61
N ARG A 12 -17.53 -12.23 14.66
CA ARG A 12 -16.13 -11.82 14.41
C ARG A 12 -16.13 -10.51 13.64
N LEU A 13 -15.54 -9.48 14.24
CA LEU A 13 -15.22 -8.21 13.58
C LEU A 13 -14.26 -8.50 12.41
N LEU A 14 -14.77 -8.47 11.18
CA LEU A 14 -13.94 -8.35 9.97
C LEU A 14 -13.46 -6.90 9.86
N VAL A 15 -12.15 -6.71 9.84
CA VAL A 15 -11.53 -5.50 9.30
C VAL A 15 -11.84 -5.47 7.80
N PRO A 16 -12.48 -4.43 7.24
CA PRO A 16 -12.80 -4.41 5.83
C PRO A 16 -11.50 -4.23 5.03
N VAL A 17 -11.11 -5.27 4.29
CA VAL A 17 -10.20 -5.14 3.16
C VAL A 17 -10.99 -4.39 2.08
N LEU A 18 -10.67 -3.12 1.89
CA LEU A 18 -11.19 -2.32 0.78
C LEU A 18 -10.71 -2.94 -0.52
N LEU A 19 -11.58 -3.74 -1.14
CA LEU A 19 -11.41 -4.23 -2.50
C LEU A 19 -11.74 -3.07 -3.45
N ALA A 20 -10.76 -2.21 -3.74
CA ALA A 20 -10.89 -1.21 -4.79
C ALA A 20 -10.97 -1.93 -6.13
N SER A 21 -12.14 -1.88 -6.75
CA SER A 21 -12.40 -2.39 -8.10
C SER A 21 -11.78 -1.42 -9.11
N PHE A 22 -10.74 -1.85 -9.82
CA PHE A 22 -10.18 -1.08 -10.93
C PHE A 22 -10.92 -1.39 -12.24
N LEU A 23 -11.67 -0.41 -12.73
CA LEU A 23 -12.00 -0.23 -14.15
C LEU A 23 -11.35 1.08 -14.60
N ALA A 24 -10.10 0.99 -15.07
CA ALA A 24 -9.46 2.07 -15.80
C ALA A 24 -9.54 1.74 -17.29
N VAL A 25 -10.44 2.42 -18.00
CA VAL A 25 -10.42 2.52 -19.47
C VAL A 25 -9.33 3.54 -19.81
N SER A 26 -8.20 3.10 -20.36
CA SER A 26 -7.24 4.03 -20.98
C SER A 26 -7.51 4.11 -22.48
N ALA A 27 -7.82 5.31 -22.94
CA ALA A 27 -7.85 5.65 -24.35
C ALA A 27 -6.42 5.95 -24.82
N ARG A 28 -5.99 5.30 -25.90
CA ARG A 28 -4.72 5.58 -26.60
C ARG A 28 -4.82 6.90 -27.39
N PRO A 29 -3.73 7.66 -27.53
CA PRO A 29 -3.49 8.44 -28.74
C PRO A 29 -2.48 7.75 -29.66
N ALA A 30 -2.63 8.05 -30.95
CA ALA A 30 -2.00 7.44 -32.10
C ALA A 30 -0.49 7.71 -32.22
N VAL A 31 0.21 6.74 -32.80
CA VAL A 31 1.60 6.82 -33.25
C VAL A 31 1.61 7.39 -34.67
N SER A 32 2.47 8.36 -34.95
CA SER A 32 2.87 8.74 -36.31
C SER A 32 4.28 8.21 -36.58
N ASP A 33 4.40 7.57 -37.74
CA ASP A 33 5.59 6.99 -38.34
C ASP A 33 6.78 7.96 -38.45
N ASP A 34 8.00 7.47 -38.24
CA ASP A 34 9.07 7.69 -39.21
C ASP A 34 10.19 6.64 -39.12
N LYS A 35 10.71 6.24 -40.28
CA LYS A 35 11.69 5.16 -40.51
C LYS A 35 13.14 5.72 -40.49
N PRO A 36 14.17 4.87 -40.36
CA PRO A 36 15.52 5.25 -39.95
C PRO A 36 16.48 5.50 -41.13
N GLU A 37 17.59 6.18 -40.83
CA GLU A 37 18.76 6.28 -41.70
C GLU A 37 20.01 5.65 -41.05
N ALA A 38 20.86 5.08 -41.90
CA ALA A 38 21.96 4.20 -41.59
C ALA A 38 23.27 4.92 -41.24
N GLY A 39 24.16 4.28 -40.47
CA GLY A 39 25.50 4.79 -40.18
C GLY A 39 26.47 3.78 -39.58
N LYS A 40 27.19 3.07 -40.47
CA LYS A 40 28.62 2.71 -40.44
C LYS A 40 29.31 2.19 -39.15
N THR A 41 29.76 0.93 -39.26
CA THR A 41 31.13 0.40 -39.02
C THR A 41 32.02 1.03 -37.93
N GLU A 42 32.50 0.19 -37.00
CA GLU A 42 33.95 0.01 -36.80
C GLU A 42 34.29 -1.29 -36.05
N LYS A 43 35.34 -1.96 -36.55
CA LYS A 43 36.04 -3.10 -35.95
C LYS A 43 37.01 -2.58 -34.89
N VAL A 44 37.13 -3.28 -33.76
CA VAL A 44 38.42 -3.39 -33.05
C VAL A 44 38.62 -4.84 -32.62
N GLU A 45 39.82 -5.32 -32.91
CA GLU A 45 40.33 -6.68 -32.77
C GLU A 45 41.35 -6.74 -31.62
N ALA A 46 41.63 -7.96 -31.15
CA ALA A 46 42.68 -8.41 -30.21
C ALA A 46 42.34 -8.31 -28.70
N ALA A 47 42.69 -9.26 -27.83
CA ALA A 47 43.69 -10.32 -27.93
C ALA A 47 43.30 -11.57 -27.11
N LYS A 48 43.83 -12.72 -27.56
CA LYS A 48 43.91 -14.03 -26.93
C LYS A 48 44.83 -13.99 -25.70
N GLN A 49 44.48 -14.73 -24.64
CA GLN A 49 45.41 -15.65 -23.97
C GLN A 49 44.63 -16.67 -23.12
N ALA A 50 45.02 -17.93 -23.28
CA ALA A 50 44.55 -19.09 -22.53
C ALA A 50 45.58 -19.44 -21.45
N ALA A 51 45.13 -19.96 -20.31
CA ALA A 51 45.92 -20.81 -19.43
C ALA A 51 44.98 -21.72 -18.61
N GLU A 52 45.47 -22.94 -18.41
CA GLU A 52 44.78 -24.14 -17.94
C GLU A 52 44.40 -24.19 -16.47
N ALA A 53 43.36 -25.00 -16.23
CA ALA A 53 43.13 -25.96 -15.15
C ALA A 53 43.94 -25.87 -13.84
N GLU A 54 43.21 -25.80 -12.72
CA GLU A 54 43.34 -26.78 -11.63
C GLU A 54 42.06 -26.82 -10.76
N LYS A 55 41.53 -28.04 -10.57
CA LYS A 55 40.55 -28.41 -9.52
C LYS A 55 41.29 -28.45 -8.17
N PRO A 56 40.59 -28.26 -7.03
CA PRO A 56 40.30 -29.46 -6.25
C PRO A 56 38.98 -29.46 -5.46
N ALA A 57 38.56 -30.70 -5.20
CA ALA A 57 37.93 -31.22 -3.99
C ALA A 57 36.52 -30.77 -3.61
N GLU A 58 35.61 -31.70 -3.87
CA GLU A 58 34.36 -31.94 -3.16
C GLU A 58 34.58 -31.98 -1.64
N SER A 59 33.75 -31.23 -0.91
CA SER A 59 33.43 -31.56 0.48
C SER A 59 31.92 -31.39 0.68
N LYS A 60 31.28 -32.53 0.91
CA LYS A 60 29.88 -32.72 1.23
C LYS A 60 29.71 -32.49 2.74
N PRO A 61 28.77 -31.68 3.22
CA PRO A 61 28.23 -31.85 4.55
C PRO A 61 26.91 -32.60 4.46
N GLU A 62 26.85 -33.68 5.24
CA GLU A 62 25.69 -34.51 5.48
C GLU A 62 24.53 -33.71 6.08
N ALA A 63 23.33 -34.02 5.60
CA ALA A 63 22.09 -33.59 6.20
C ALA A 63 21.92 -34.24 7.58
N LYS A 64 21.91 -33.42 8.64
CA LYS A 64 21.26 -33.78 9.91
C LYS A 64 19.97 -32.99 10.07
N LYS A 65 18.88 -33.75 9.95
CA LYS A 65 17.49 -33.45 10.26
C LYS A 65 17.37 -32.84 11.68
N PRO A 66 16.72 -31.69 11.88
CA PRO A 66 16.22 -31.31 13.19
C PRO A 66 14.91 -32.07 13.45
N GLU A 67 14.84 -32.74 14.60
CA GLU A 67 13.64 -33.34 15.15
C GLU A 67 12.55 -32.29 15.36
N GLU A 68 11.35 -32.59 14.86
CA GLU A 68 10.12 -31.84 15.18
C GLU A 68 9.79 -32.01 16.67
N LYS A 69 10.08 -30.97 17.47
CA LYS A 69 9.40 -30.80 18.76
C LYS A 69 8.06 -30.10 18.52
N LYS A 70 7.00 -30.90 18.58
CA LYS A 70 5.60 -30.49 18.69
C LYS A 70 5.42 -29.60 19.94
N PRO A 71 4.95 -28.35 19.85
CA PRO A 71 4.48 -27.62 21.02
C PRO A 71 3.06 -28.11 21.36
N GLU A 72 2.88 -28.50 22.62
CA GLU A 72 1.57 -28.78 23.21
C GLU A 72 0.66 -27.54 23.13
N GLU A 73 -0.55 -27.72 22.61
CA GLU A 73 -1.62 -26.72 22.69
C GLU A 73 -2.04 -26.54 24.15
N LYS A 74 -1.58 -25.47 24.80
CA LYS A 74 -2.24 -24.94 25.99
C LYS A 74 -3.41 -24.06 25.57
N LYS A 75 -4.61 -24.63 25.72
CA LYS A 75 -5.91 -23.96 25.65
C LYS A 75 -5.99 -22.86 26.73
N PRO A 76 -6.25 -21.58 26.41
CA PRO A 76 -6.60 -20.59 27.41
C PRO A 76 -8.08 -20.76 27.80
N GLU A 77 -8.35 -20.86 29.09
CA GLU A 77 -9.71 -20.79 29.66
C GLU A 77 -10.34 -19.42 29.40
N GLU A 78 -11.55 -19.43 28.84
CA GLU A 78 -12.39 -18.25 28.67
C GLU A 78 -12.89 -17.76 30.05
N LYS A 79 -12.44 -16.58 30.49
CA LYS A 79 -13.13 -15.80 31.54
C LYS A 79 -14.16 -14.89 30.89
N LYS A 80 -15.43 -15.19 31.16
CA LYS A 80 -16.62 -14.40 30.81
C LYS A 80 -16.65 -13.11 31.66
N PRO A 81 -16.84 -11.91 31.10
CA PRO A 81 -17.18 -10.72 31.89
C PRO A 81 -18.69 -10.65 32.15
N GLU A 82 -19.07 -10.29 33.39
CA GLU A 82 -20.44 -9.98 33.79
C GLU A 82 -20.90 -8.64 33.18
N GLU A 83 -22.03 -8.66 32.48
CA GLU A 83 -22.72 -7.47 31.97
C GLU A 83 -23.52 -6.78 33.10
N LYS A 84 -23.25 -5.50 33.36
CA LYS A 84 -24.15 -4.61 34.09
C LYS A 84 -24.97 -3.76 33.11
N LYS A 85 -26.29 -3.94 33.16
CA LYS A 85 -27.32 -3.15 32.45
C LYS A 85 -27.42 -1.73 33.02
N PRO A 86 -27.53 -0.66 32.22
CA PRO A 86 -28.01 0.65 32.69
C PRO A 86 -29.54 0.73 32.61
N GLU A 87 -30.17 1.24 33.67
CA GLU A 87 -31.59 1.59 33.72
C GLU A 87 -31.87 2.91 32.98
N GLU A 88 -32.87 2.90 32.11
CA GLU A 88 -33.45 4.07 31.46
C GLU A 88 -34.32 4.87 32.44
N LYS A 89 -34.08 6.18 32.56
CA LYS A 89 -35.04 7.12 33.15
C LYS A 89 -35.51 8.13 32.11
N LYS A 90 -36.83 8.12 31.88
CA LYS A 90 -37.63 9.05 31.09
C LYS A 90 -37.57 10.47 31.68
N PRO A 91 -37.56 11.55 30.88
CA PRO A 91 -37.82 12.90 31.37
C PRO A 91 -39.32 13.24 31.29
N GLU A 92 -39.87 13.75 32.40
CA GLU A 92 -41.20 14.38 32.44
C GLU A 92 -41.11 15.87 32.09
N GLU A 93 -42.07 16.31 31.27
CA GLU A 93 -42.30 17.69 30.86
C GLU A 93 -42.82 18.55 32.02
N LYS A 94 -42.32 19.79 32.16
CA LYS A 94 -43.03 20.86 32.86
C LYS A 94 -43.04 22.13 32.02
N LYS A 95 -44.27 22.62 31.74
CA LYS A 95 -44.58 23.92 31.15
C LYS A 95 -44.27 25.08 32.12
N PRO A 96 -44.04 26.30 31.61
CA PRO A 96 -43.70 27.47 32.42
C PRO A 96 -44.93 28.25 32.87
N GLU A 97 -44.91 28.77 34.10
CA GLU A 97 -45.85 29.80 34.56
C GLU A 97 -45.19 31.19 34.50
N GLU A 98 -45.94 32.13 33.95
CA GLU A 98 -45.64 33.54 33.79
C GLU A 98 -45.71 34.29 35.13
N LYS A 99 -44.72 35.16 35.43
CA LYS A 99 -44.94 36.36 36.25
C LYS A 99 -44.11 37.54 35.75
N LYS A 100 -44.78 38.67 35.60
CA LYS A 100 -44.27 40.03 35.38
C LYS A 100 -45.13 40.97 36.27
N PRO A 101 -44.73 42.23 36.52
CA PRO A 101 -43.52 42.69 37.20
C PRO A 101 -43.88 43.54 38.45
N ALA A 102 -42.91 43.84 39.32
CA ALA A 102 -43.05 44.92 40.29
C ALA A 102 -41.87 45.89 40.16
N GLU A 103 -42.19 47.14 39.84
CA GLU A 103 -41.27 48.27 39.84
C GLU A 103 -40.98 48.75 41.28
N LYS A 104 -39.72 49.11 41.57
CA LYS A 104 -39.34 50.40 42.17
C LYS A 104 -37.82 50.62 42.09
N LYS A 105 -37.48 51.87 41.78
CA LYS A 105 -36.18 52.51 41.54
C LYS A 105 -35.72 53.23 42.84
N PRO A 106 -34.59 53.97 42.86
CA PRO A 106 -33.18 53.57 42.98
C PRO A 106 -32.53 54.04 44.31
N GLU A 107 -31.43 53.40 44.72
CA GLU A 107 -30.47 54.00 45.67
C GLU A 107 -29.05 54.07 45.11
N ALA A 108 -28.32 55.06 45.60
CA ALA A 108 -27.21 55.73 44.95
C ALA A 108 -25.83 55.06 45.13
N LYS A 109 -24.93 55.46 44.22
CA LYS A 109 -23.53 55.07 44.03
C LYS A 109 -22.67 55.04 45.31
N LYS A 110 -21.75 54.06 45.37
CA LYS A 110 -20.36 54.29 45.79
C LYS A 110 -19.42 53.60 44.80
N ALA A 111 -18.54 54.38 44.20
CA ALA A 111 -17.54 53.94 43.25
C ALA A 111 -16.29 53.47 44.03
N GLU A 112 -15.95 52.20 43.90
CA GLU A 112 -14.63 51.68 44.27
C GLU A 112 -13.77 51.54 43.01
N ALA A 113 -12.63 52.22 43.00
CA ALA A 113 -11.64 52.17 41.95
C ALA A 113 -10.99 50.77 41.93
N LYS A 114 -11.29 49.96 40.90
CA LYS A 114 -10.51 48.77 40.56
C LYS A 114 -9.19 49.21 39.94
N LYS A 115 -8.08 48.94 40.65
CA LYS A 115 -6.74 48.90 40.07
C LYS A 115 -6.74 47.91 38.90
N GLU A 116 -6.43 48.40 37.71
CA GLU A 116 -6.19 47.56 36.54
C GLU A 116 -4.92 46.73 36.78
N GLU A 117 -5.07 45.40 36.82
CA GLU A 117 -3.96 44.48 36.65
C GLU A 117 -3.34 44.69 35.26
N PRO A 118 -2.00 44.62 35.11
CA PRO A 118 -1.37 44.75 33.81
C PRO A 118 -1.90 43.65 32.88
N LYS A 119 -2.59 44.06 31.81
CA LYS A 119 -3.02 43.17 30.72
C LYS A 119 -1.82 42.34 30.27
N LYS A 120 -1.88 41.02 30.47
CA LYS A 120 -0.97 40.07 29.81
C LYS A 120 -0.91 40.46 28.32
N PRO A 121 0.30 40.55 27.72
CA PRO A 121 0.41 40.89 26.31
C PRO A 121 -0.47 39.93 25.50
N ALA A 122 -1.29 40.48 24.60
CA ALA A 122 -2.15 39.70 23.73
C ALA A 122 -1.29 38.60 23.06
N PRO A 123 -1.74 37.32 23.09
CA PRO A 123 -0.98 36.25 22.45
C PRO A 123 -0.77 36.64 20.98
N LYS A 124 0.49 36.59 20.54
CA LYS A 124 0.85 36.86 19.14
C LYS A 124 0.01 35.95 18.23
N PRO A 125 -0.43 36.42 17.04
CA PRO A 125 -1.16 35.59 16.11
C PRO A 125 -0.35 34.32 15.82
N VAL A 126 -0.86 33.16 16.20
CA VAL A 126 -0.17 31.88 15.98
C VAL A 126 -0.40 31.53 14.51
N ALA A 127 0.66 31.46 13.72
CA ALA A 127 0.55 31.06 12.32
C ALA A 127 0.22 29.56 12.20
N SER A 128 -0.43 29.17 11.10
CA SER A 128 -0.68 27.76 10.79
C SER A 128 0.66 27.01 10.64
N ALA A 129 0.70 25.76 11.08
CA ALA A 129 1.83 24.85 10.90
C ALA A 129 2.02 24.41 9.44
N PHE A 130 0.99 24.60 8.60
CA PHE A 130 0.95 24.16 7.21
C PHE A 130 1.04 25.35 6.25
N LYS A 131 1.98 25.27 5.31
CA LYS A 131 2.15 26.29 4.26
C LYS A 131 1.16 26.11 3.11
N ASP A 132 0.93 24.86 2.73
CA ASP A 132 -0.04 24.50 1.70
C ASP A 132 -1.46 24.54 2.30
N LYS A 133 -2.31 25.41 1.76
CA LYS A 133 -3.68 25.58 2.25
C LYS A 133 -4.54 24.34 2.02
N ALA A 134 -4.34 23.63 0.90
CA ALA A 134 -5.11 22.42 0.61
C ALA A 134 -4.72 21.28 1.57
N LEU A 135 -3.44 21.20 1.94
CA LEU A 135 -2.98 20.27 2.97
C LEU A 135 -3.52 20.67 4.34
N GLU A 136 -3.48 21.97 4.67
CA GLU A 136 -4.05 22.50 5.90
C GLU A 136 -5.52 22.12 6.05
N GLU A 137 -6.33 22.28 4.99
CA GLU A 137 -7.74 21.88 4.96
C GLU A 137 -7.93 20.38 5.17
N ALA A 138 -7.08 19.55 4.55
CA ALA A 138 -7.10 18.10 4.72
C ALA A 138 -6.76 17.68 6.16
N VAL A 139 -5.77 18.33 6.78
CA VAL A 139 -5.38 18.06 8.17
C VAL A 139 -6.41 18.60 9.16
N ARG A 140 -7.00 19.77 8.88
CA ARG A 140 -8.04 20.39 9.70
C ARG A 140 -9.24 19.48 9.89
N ALA A 141 -9.59 18.67 8.88
CA ALA A 141 -10.66 17.68 8.98
C ALA A 141 -10.42 16.64 10.09
N GLU A 142 -9.15 16.37 10.43
CA GLU A 142 -8.71 15.40 11.42
C GLU A 142 -8.47 16.05 12.81
N VAL A 143 -8.44 17.39 12.87
CA VAL A 143 -8.36 18.17 14.13
C VAL A 143 -9.76 18.58 14.60
N PHE A 144 -10.41 17.69 15.36
CA PHE A 144 -11.81 17.87 15.80
C PHE A 144 -12.13 19.22 16.46
N ALA A 145 -11.20 19.78 17.24
CA ALA A 145 -11.40 21.06 17.93
C ALA A 145 -11.43 22.27 16.97
N LYS A 146 -10.87 22.14 15.77
CA LYS A 146 -10.66 23.24 14.81
C LYS A 146 -11.29 23.01 13.44
N ARG A 147 -11.92 21.84 13.22
CA ARG A 147 -12.52 21.48 11.92
C ARG A 147 -13.69 22.36 11.45
N PHE A 148 -14.31 23.14 12.33
CA PHE A 148 -15.46 24.02 12.02
C PHE A 148 -15.23 25.49 12.40
N ASN A 149 -13.96 25.91 12.47
CA ASN A 149 -13.61 27.30 12.72
C ASN A 149 -12.33 27.68 11.96
N ASP A 150 -12.01 28.97 11.95
CA ASP A 150 -10.86 29.52 11.23
C ASP A 150 -9.61 29.66 12.12
N GLN A 151 -9.60 29.00 13.30
CA GLN A 151 -8.41 29.06 14.14
C GLN A 151 -7.23 28.37 13.44
N PRO A 152 -6.02 28.96 13.46
CA PRO A 152 -4.83 28.34 12.90
C PRO A 152 -4.55 26.98 13.51
N ILE A 153 -4.20 26.00 12.67
CA ILE A 153 -3.74 24.69 13.11
C ILE A 153 -2.28 24.81 13.54
N THR A 154 -1.98 24.50 14.80
CA THR A 154 -0.64 24.55 15.37
C THR A 154 -0.02 23.15 15.41
N LYS A 155 1.26 23.08 15.78
CA LYS A 155 2.00 21.81 15.88
C LYS A 155 1.43 20.90 16.97
N GLU A 156 0.93 21.50 18.04
CA GLU A 156 0.33 20.81 19.18
C GLU A 156 -1.01 20.17 18.80
N ASP A 157 -1.80 20.83 17.95
CA ASP A 157 -3.09 20.30 17.50
C ASP A 157 -2.94 18.98 16.72
N VAL A 158 -1.84 18.85 15.97
CA VAL A 158 -1.61 17.72 15.05
C VAL A 158 -0.74 16.62 15.62
N ALA A 159 -0.15 16.82 16.80
CA ALA A 159 0.77 15.86 17.40
C ALA A 159 0.17 14.45 17.57
N ASN A 160 -1.17 14.37 17.73
CA ASN A 160 -1.89 13.12 18.01
C ASN A 160 -2.79 12.65 16.87
N ILE A 161 -2.82 13.32 15.72
CA ILE A 161 -3.62 12.82 14.59
C ILE A 161 -2.95 11.55 14.04
N SER A 162 -3.77 10.55 13.74
CA SER A 162 -3.29 9.24 13.26
C SER A 162 -3.49 9.04 11.76
N ARG A 163 -4.24 9.95 11.12
CA ARG A 163 -4.61 9.87 9.71
C ARG A 163 -4.67 11.25 9.07
N VAL A 164 -4.33 11.34 7.78
CA VAL A 164 -4.60 12.48 6.90
C VAL A 164 -5.12 11.96 5.56
N VAL A 165 -6.23 12.51 5.08
CA VAL A 165 -6.84 12.18 3.77
C VAL A 165 -7.10 13.46 2.98
N GLY A 166 -6.57 13.53 1.75
CA GLY A 166 -6.59 14.73 0.92
C GLY A 166 -6.47 14.42 -0.57
N VAL A 167 -7.25 13.47 -1.07
CA VAL A 167 -7.22 13.03 -2.48
C VAL A 167 -7.71 14.14 -3.43
N GLY A 168 -6.98 14.38 -4.52
CA GLY A 168 -7.45 15.31 -5.57
C GLY A 168 -7.45 16.78 -5.18
N LYS A 169 -6.69 17.17 -4.15
CA LYS A 169 -6.75 18.51 -3.53
C LYS A 169 -5.74 19.51 -4.10
N GLN A 170 -4.94 19.11 -5.08
CA GLN A 170 -3.87 19.92 -5.67
C GLN A 170 -2.76 20.29 -4.68
N ILE A 171 -2.54 19.45 -3.66
CA ILE A 171 -1.49 19.61 -2.64
C ILE A 171 -0.11 19.51 -3.30
N LYS A 172 0.79 20.41 -2.94
CA LYS A 172 2.17 20.49 -3.46
C LYS A 172 3.22 20.34 -2.38
N ASP A 173 2.99 20.95 -1.22
CA ASP A 173 3.97 21.04 -0.13
C ASP A 173 3.45 20.30 1.11
N LEU A 174 4.24 19.32 1.58
CA LEU A 174 3.94 18.50 2.77
C LEU A 174 4.40 19.12 4.09
N SER A 175 5.02 20.31 4.05
CA SER A 175 5.50 21.03 5.24
C SER A 175 4.39 21.19 6.29
N GLY A 176 4.71 20.81 7.53
CA GLY A 176 3.79 20.72 8.66
C GLY A 176 3.50 19.27 9.07
N LEU A 177 3.57 18.31 8.14
CA LEU A 177 3.38 16.89 8.47
C LEU A 177 4.47 16.33 9.38
N GLU A 178 5.67 16.92 9.41
CA GLU A 178 6.74 16.52 10.32
C GLU A 178 6.35 16.65 11.81
N HIS A 179 5.28 17.40 12.12
CA HIS A 179 4.74 17.56 13.46
C HIS A 179 3.67 16.53 13.83
N CYS A 180 3.22 15.71 12.88
CA CYS A 180 2.19 14.68 13.07
C CYS A 180 2.80 13.36 13.56
N HIS A 181 3.43 13.37 14.74
CA HIS A 181 4.24 12.24 15.24
C HIS A 181 3.46 10.92 15.43
N ALA A 182 2.13 11.00 15.60
CA ALA A 182 1.24 9.84 15.74
C ALA A 182 0.71 9.30 14.39
N LEU A 183 1.09 9.91 13.26
CA LEU A 183 0.53 9.59 11.95
C LEU A 183 0.86 8.15 11.53
N MET A 184 -0.19 7.40 11.19
CA MET A 184 -0.12 5.99 10.77
C MET A 184 -0.58 5.80 9.32
N LEU A 185 -1.53 6.64 8.87
CA LEU A 185 -2.13 6.57 7.54
C LEU A 185 -2.06 7.91 6.81
N ILE A 186 -1.58 7.88 5.57
CA ILE A 186 -1.65 9.00 4.63
C ILE A 186 -2.37 8.51 3.37
N ASP A 187 -3.39 9.25 2.95
CA ASP A 187 -3.98 9.13 1.62
C ASP A 187 -4.01 10.50 0.94
N LEU A 188 -3.01 10.73 0.08
CA LEU A 188 -2.82 11.98 -0.66
C LEU A 188 -2.70 11.70 -2.17
N ALA A 189 -3.48 10.73 -2.66
CA ALA A 189 -3.53 10.41 -4.08
C ALA A 189 -3.98 11.61 -4.95
N ASP A 190 -3.56 11.60 -6.21
CA ASP A 190 -3.96 12.54 -7.26
C ASP A 190 -3.70 14.01 -6.88
N ASN A 191 -2.46 14.30 -6.47
CA ASN A 191 -1.99 15.63 -6.08
C ASN A 191 -0.79 16.05 -6.94
N GLN A 192 0.03 17.00 -6.46
CA GLN A 192 1.20 17.53 -7.17
C GLN A 192 2.46 17.46 -6.30
N ILE A 193 2.51 16.47 -5.39
CA ILE A 193 3.59 16.29 -4.43
C ILE A 193 4.84 15.77 -5.14
N SER A 194 6.00 16.37 -4.87
CA SER A 194 7.29 15.89 -5.36
C SER A 194 8.33 15.69 -4.25
N ASP A 195 8.15 16.31 -3.10
CA ASP A 195 9.06 16.22 -1.95
C ASP A 195 8.41 15.43 -0.79
N LEU A 196 9.08 14.37 -0.37
CA LEU A 196 8.67 13.51 0.76
C LEU A 196 9.44 13.80 2.05
N THR A 197 10.34 14.79 2.05
CA THR A 197 11.16 15.15 3.22
C THR A 197 10.32 15.39 4.49
N PRO A 198 9.16 16.07 4.44
CA PRO A 198 8.34 16.31 5.64
C PRO A 198 7.85 15.04 6.35
N ILE A 199 7.78 13.90 5.65
CA ILE A 199 7.32 12.62 6.24
C ILE A 199 8.46 11.66 6.62
N ALA A 200 9.72 12.03 6.38
CA ALA A 200 10.88 11.14 6.52
C ALA A 200 11.07 10.51 7.92
N ASN A 201 10.61 11.21 8.95
CA ASN A 201 10.77 10.81 10.36
C ASN A 201 9.49 10.30 11.02
N LEU A 202 8.40 10.15 10.26
CA LEU A 202 7.12 9.65 10.78
C LEU A 202 7.14 8.12 10.90
N LYS A 203 7.93 7.60 11.84
CA LYS A 203 8.24 6.15 11.98
C LYS A 203 7.03 5.26 12.28
N ARG A 204 5.88 5.86 12.62
CA ARG A 204 4.62 5.16 12.85
C ARG A 204 3.79 4.95 11.59
N LEU A 205 4.20 5.49 10.44
CA LEU A 205 3.52 5.27 9.16
C LEU A 205 3.52 3.79 8.81
N GLN A 206 2.32 3.30 8.50
CA GLN A 206 2.05 1.91 8.12
C GLN A 206 1.35 1.81 6.76
N SER A 207 0.57 2.82 6.39
CA SER A 207 -0.20 2.85 5.15
C SER A 207 -0.06 4.21 4.47
N VAL A 208 0.57 4.23 3.30
CA VAL A 208 0.79 5.47 2.54
C VAL A 208 0.33 5.28 1.10
N THR A 209 -0.63 6.12 0.69
CA THR A 209 -1.06 6.26 -0.71
C THR A 209 -0.65 7.64 -1.21
N LEU A 210 0.21 7.64 -2.22
CA LEU A 210 0.73 8.81 -2.93
C LEU A 210 0.62 8.62 -4.45
N ALA A 211 -0.32 7.78 -4.90
CA ALA A 211 -0.55 7.54 -6.32
C ALA A 211 -0.90 8.84 -7.07
N GLY A 212 -0.50 8.99 -8.32
CA GLY A 212 -0.85 10.17 -9.13
C GLY A 212 -0.22 11.47 -8.63
N ASN A 213 1.07 11.44 -8.32
CA ASN A 213 1.85 12.60 -7.88
C ASN A 213 3.04 12.85 -8.83
N ARG A 214 4.04 13.61 -8.40
CA ARG A 214 5.26 13.96 -9.17
C ARG A 214 6.52 13.49 -8.46
N ILE A 215 6.44 12.34 -7.79
CA ILE A 215 7.52 11.79 -6.98
C ILE A 215 8.56 11.12 -7.89
N LYS A 216 9.83 11.47 -7.70
CA LYS A 216 10.96 10.91 -8.46
C LYS A 216 11.86 10.01 -7.63
N THR A 217 11.94 10.26 -6.32
CA THR A 217 12.78 9.50 -5.39
C THR A 217 12.00 9.13 -4.13
N LEU A 218 12.30 7.95 -3.59
CA LEU A 218 11.78 7.43 -2.33
C LEU A 218 12.79 7.59 -1.18
N ASP A 219 13.93 8.24 -1.41
CA ASP A 219 14.99 8.41 -0.39
C ASP A 219 14.50 8.93 0.97
N PRO A 220 13.60 9.92 1.04
CA PRO A 220 13.11 10.42 2.33
C PRO A 220 12.41 9.34 3.16
N ILE A 221 11.76 8.36 2.52
CA ILE A 221 11.01 7.32 3.20
C ILE A 221 11.82 6.06 3.49
N LYS A 222 13.12 6.01 3.16
CA LYS A 222 13.99 4.83 3.35
C LYS A 222 14.04 4.29 4.79
N GLY A 223 13.79 5.17 5.76
CA GLY A 223 13.81 4.85 7.19
C GLY A 223 12.46 4.48 7.77
N LEU A 224 11.40 4.34 6.97
CA LEU A 224 10.03 4.02 7.43
C LEU A 224 9.80 2.50 7.44
N THR A 225 10.52 1.78 8.29
CA THR A 225 10.51 0.29 8.31
C THR A 225 9.23 -0.34 8.87
N GLY A 226 8.33 0.47 9.43
CA GLY A 226 6.99 0.07 9.87
C GLY A 226 5.96 -0.05 8.74
N MET A 227 6.32 0.34 7.50
CA MET A 227 5.42 0.34 6.34
C MET A 227 4.84 -1.06 6.06
N GLN A 228 3.54 -1.13 5.82
CA GLN A 228 2.82 -2.36 5.46
C GLN A 228 2.13 -2.23 4.10
N TYR A 229 1.64 -1.03 3.77
CA TYR A 229 1.02 -0.69 2.50
C TYR A 229 1.70 0.55 1.93
N LEU A 230 2.21 0.44 0.70
CA LEU A 230 2.74 1.58 -0.04
C LEU A 230 2.18 1.56 -1.46
N ASP A 231 1.49 2.64 -1.82
CA ASP A 231 1.06 2.91 -3.20
C ASP A 231 1.67 4.21 -3.68
N VAL A 232 2.56 4.10 -4.66
CA VAL A 232 3.22 5.21 -5.34
C VAL A 232 3.04 5.10 -6.86
N SER A 233 1.93 4.49 -7.28
CA SER A 233 1.59 4.34 -8.70
C SER A 233 1.45 5.69 -9.40
N ARG A 234 1.61 5.76 -10.73
CA ARG A 234 1.48 6.99 -11.53
C ARG A 234 2.36 8.12 -10.97
N ASN A 235 3.66 7.83 -10.85
CA ASN A 235 4.71 8.78 -10.46
C ASN A 235 5.87 8.67 -11.48
N GLU A 236 7.06 9.14 -11.11
CA GLU A 236 8.24 9.14 -11.97
C GLU A 236 9.41 8.37 -11.33
N ILE A 237 9.10 7.34 -10.54
CA ILE A 237 10.09 6.59 -9.75
C ILE A 237 10.85 5.60 -10.65
N GLN A 238 12.16 5.55 -10.47
CA GLN A 238 13.07 4.61 -11.13
C GLN A 238 13.76 3.67 -10.14
N ASP A 239 14.16 4.21 -8.97
CA ASP A 239 14.94 3.48 -7.97
C ASP A 239 14.08 3.04 -6.79
N LEU A 240 14.10 1.73 -6.51
CA LEU A 240 13.43 1.10 -5.39
C LEU A 240 14.37 0.82 -4.19
N SER A 241 15.66 1.15 -4.28
CA SER A 241 16.65 0.93 -3.21
C SER A 241 16.19 1.42 -1.82
N PRO A 242 15.49 2.57 -1.69
CA PRO A 242 14.93 3.00 -0.41
C PRO A 242 13.98 2.01 0.27
N LEU A 243 13.36 1.10 -0.48
CA LEU A 243 12.39 0.13 0.04
C LEU A 243 13.04 -1.09 0.70
N GLY A 244 14.32 -1.36 0.44
CA GLY A 244 14.97 -2.65 0.78
C GLY A 244 15.00 -3.02 2.26
N LYS A 245 14.67 -2.08 3.17
CA LYS A 245 14.58 -2.32 4.63
C LYS A 245 13.13 -2.39 5.16
N MET A 246 12.12 -2.28 4.30
CA MET A 246 10.70 -2.31 4.70
C MET A 246 10.20 -3.75 4.87
N SER A 247 10.80 -4.51 5.78
CA SER A 247 10.53 -5.95 5.98
C SER A 247 9.11 -6.30 6.47
N ASN A 248 8.27 -5.29 6.73
CA ASN A 248 6.85 -5.44 7.06
C ASN A 248 5.93 -5.14 5.88
N LEU A 249 6.48 -4.78 4.71
CA LEU A 249 5.69 -4.45 3.53
C LEU A 249 4.94 -5.69 3.03
N ARG A 250 3.63 -5.53 2.86
CA ARG A 250 2.69 -6.58 2.46
C ARG A 250 2.11 -6.28 1.08
N THR A 251 1.81 -5.02 0.84
CA THR A 251 1.23 -4.54 -0.42
C THR A 251 2.11 -3.42 -0.97
N LEU A 252 2.54 -3.57 -2.21
CA LEU A 252 3.35 -2.59 -2.93
C LEU A 252 2.75 -2.35 -4.31
N TYR A 253 2.32 -1.12 -4.56
CA TYR A 253 1.83 -0.68 -5.85
C TYR A 253 2.77 0.37 -6.44
N LEU A 254 3.30 0.05 -7.62
CA LEU A 254 4.30 0.79 -8.39
C LEU A 254 3.84 1.01 -9.83
N ALA A 255 2.55 0.81 -10.12
CA ALA A 255 2.04 0.87 -11.49
C ALA A 255 2.38 2.20 -12.16
N GLU A 256 2.63 2.22 -13.46
CA GLU A 256 2.85 3.44 -14.25
C GLU A 256 3.98 4.31 -13.68
N ASN A 257 5.16 3.71 -13.54
CA ASN A 257 6.42 4.38 -13.17
C ASN A 257 7.48 4.08 -14.24
N ARG A 258 8.77 4.24 -13.91
CA ARG A 258 9.91 3.99 -14.82
C ARG A 258 10.88 2.97 -14.20
N VAL A 259 10.35 1.98 -13.48
CA VAL A 259 11.15 0.98 -12.76
C VAL A 259 11.67 -0.06 -13.75
N ALA A 260 12.99 -0.26 -13.76
CA ALA A 260 13.64 -1.26 -14.62
C ALA A 260 14.09 -2.53 -13.87
N SER A 261 14.18 -2.50 -12.54
CA SER A 261 14.57 -3.65 -11.71
C SER A 261 13.78 -3.76 -10.42
N LEU A 262 13.51 -5.01 -10.02
CA LEU A 262 12.88 -5.38 -8.75
C LEU A 262 13.90 -5.92 -7.71
N ASP A 263 15.20 -5.85 -7.98
CA ASP A 263 16.24 -6.33 -7.04
C ASP A 263 16.07 -5.79 -5.61
N PRO A 264 15.76 -4.49 -5.40
CA PRO A 264 15.62 -3.95 -4.06
C PRO A 264 14.49 -4.56 -3.23
N ILE A 265 13.48 -5.16 -3.87
CA ILE A 265 12.33 -5.75 -3.19
C ILE A 265 12.45 -7.26 -2.99
N ALA A 266 13.47 -7.91 -3.56
CA ALA A 266 13.75 -9.34 -3.37
C ALA A 266 13.79 -9.79 -1.88
N PRO A 267 14.36 -9.03 -0.92
CA PRO A 267 14.36 -9.45 0.48
C PRO A 267 13.00 -9.27 1.20
N LEU A 268 12.01 -8.62 0.58
CA LEU A 268 10.73 -8.26 1.20
C LEU A 268 9.73 -9.44 1.17
N SER A 269 10.10 -10.53 1.84
CA SER A 269 9.42 -11.83 1.77
C SER A 269 7.95 -11.87 2.24
N LYS A 270 7.43 -10.79 2.83
CA LYS A 270 6.02 -10.69 3.29
C LYS A 270 5.08 -10.08 2.26
N ILE A 271 5.58 -9.68 1.08
CA ILE A 271 4.74 -9.17 0.00
C ILE A 271 3.80 -10.28 -0.47
N TRP A 272 2.50 -9.98 -0.46
CA TRP A 272 1.45 -10.88 -0.95
C TRP A 272 0.65 -10.28 -2.11
N SER A 273 0.76 -8.96 -2.32
CA SER A 273 0.15 -8.22 -3.42
C SER A 273 1.17 -7.24 -4.01
N LEU A 274 1.49 -7.42 -5.28
CA LEU A 274 2.42 -6.57 -6.04
C LEU A 274 1.76 -6.13 -7.35
N ASP A 275 1.70 -4.82 -7.57
CA ASP A 275 1.40 -4.24 -8.88
C ASP A 275 2.64 -3.47 -9.37
N ALA A 276 3.24 -3.95 -10.45
CA ALA A 276 4.34 -3.31 -11.14
C ALA A 276 4.02 -3.12 -12.63
N SER A 277 2.73 -3.01 -12.98
CA SER A 277 2.29 -2.80 -14.35
C SER A 277 2.75 -1.46 -14.93
N GLY A 278 2.93 -1.35 -16.24
CA GLY A 278 3.31 -0.09 -16.89
C GLY A 278 4.68 0.44 -16.43
N ASN A 279 5.68 -0.45 -16.38
CA ASN A 279 7.06 -0.13 -16.03
C ASN A 279 8.01 -0.60 -17.14
N GLU A 280 9.32 -0.59 -16.88
CA GLU A 280 10.37 -0.94 -17.84
C GLU A 280 11.01 -2.31 -17.53
N LEU A 281 10.24 -3.22 -16.91
CA LEU A 281 10.76 -4.50 -16.45
C LEU A 281 11.00 -5.45 -17.63
N LYS A 282 12.26 -5.90 -17.77
CA LYS A 282 12.64 -6.97 -18.72
C LYS A 282 12.71 -8.34 -18.07
N THR A 283 12.94 -8.37 -16.76
CA THR A 283 13.03 -9.60 -15.96
C THR A 283 12.33 -9.41 -14.64
N VAL A 284 11.81 -10.51 -14.12
CA VAL A 284 11.21 -10.61 -12.78
C VAL A 284 11.88 -11.71 -11.96
N ALA A 285 13.13 -12.07 -12.28
CA ALA A 285 13.95 -12.97 -11.46
C ALA A 285 13.96 -12.62 -9.95
N PRO A 286 14.02 -11.33 -9.55
CA PRO A 286 14.09 -10.96 -8.13
C PRO A 286 12.87 -11.37 -7.29
N ILE A 287 11.70 -11.55 -7.93
CA ILE A 287 10.47 -11.93 -7.21
C ILE A 287 10.31 -13.44 -7.05
N ALA A 288 11.15 -14.28 -7.67
CA ALA A 288 11.02 -15.74 -7.60
C ALA A 288 11.03 -16.30 -6.16
N GLY A 289 11.64 -15.59 -5.22
CA GLY A 289 11.68 -15.94 -3.80
C GLY A 289 10.49 -15.44 -2.96
N LEU A 290 9.56 -14.66 -3.52
CA LEU A 290 8.45 -14.04 -2.80
C LEU A 290 7.27 -15.01 -2.68
N LYS A 291 7.45 -16.04 -1.85
CA LYS A 291 6.56 -17.21 -1.72
C LYS A 291 5.10 -16.91 -1.31
N TRP A 292 4.82 -15.70 -0.83
CA TRP A 292 3.49 -15.29 -0.36
C TRP A 292 2.72 -14.46 -1.39
N ILE A 293 3.27 -14.19 -2.58
CA ILE A 293 2.57 -13.47 -3.64
C ILE A 293 1.34 -14.27 -4.10
N THR A 294 0.18 -13.63 -3.94
CA THR A 294 -1.12 -14.16 -4.39
C THR A 294 -1.73 -13.30 -5.50
N SER A 295 -1.42 -12.01 -5.53
CA SER A 295 -1.84 -11.07 -6.57
C SER A 295 -0.62 -10.42 -7.19
N LEU A 296 -0.42 -10.64 -8.49
CA LEU A 296 0.72 -10.14 -9.25
C LEU A 296 0.24 -9.52 -10.55
N ASP A 297 0.42 -8.20 -10.67
CA ASP A 297 0.18 -7.46 -11.90
C ASP A 297 1.50 -6.99 -12.52
N LEU A 298 1.77 -7.49 -13.72
CA LEU A 298 2.97 -7.22 -14.51
C LEU A 298 2.61 -6.76 -15.93
N ARG A 299 1.36 -6.30 -16.14
CA ARG A 299 0.90 -5.85 -17.46
C ARG A 299 1.77 -4.73 -18.01
N ASN A 300 1.87 -4.60 -19.34
CA ASN A 300 2.55 -3.47 -19.99
C ASN A 300 4.01 -3.32 -19.52
N ASN A 301 4.80 -4.38 -19.68
CA ASN A 301 6.24 -4.41 -19.42
C ASN A 301 6.94 -5.05 -20.63
N TYR A 302 8.22 -5.42 -20.47
CA TYR A 302 9.05 -6.05 -21.50
C TYR A 302 9.48 -7.46 -21.09
N ILE A 303 8.63 -8.18 -20.37
CA ILE A 303 8.94 -9.52 -19.84
C ILE A 303 8.81 -10.57 -20.94
N GLU A 304 9.86 -11.36 -21.15
CA GLU A 304 9.83 -12.50 -22.08
C GLU A 304 9.80 -13.85 -21.35
N ASP A 305 10.54 -13.95 -20.24
CA ASP A 305 10.73 -15.18 -19.48
C ASP A 305 9.79 -15.29 -18.28
N THR A 306 8.96 -16.34 -18.27
CA THR A 306 8.02 -16.65 -17.19
C THR A 306 8.58 -17.62 -16.14
N THR A 307 9.81 -18.10 -16.30
CA THR A 307 10.46 -19.05 -15.38
C THR A 307 10.52 -18.56 -13.93
N PRO A 308 10.82 -17.28 -13.64
CA PRO A 308 10.77 -16.78 -12.26
C PRO A 308 9.37 -16.84 -11.64
N ILE A 309 8.34 -16.58 -12.44
CA ILE A 309 6.94 -16.58 -12.00
C ILE A 309 6.48 -18.01 -11.70
N ALA A 310 6.97 -18.99 -12.46
CA ALA A 310 6.71 -20.41 -12.25
C ALA A 310 7.20 -20.94 -10.88
N GLN A 311 8.04 -20.19 -10.16
CA GLN A 311 8.49 -20.54 -8.81
C GLN A 311 7.52 -20.08 -7.70
N LEU A 312 6.50 -19.28 -8.03
CA LEU A 312 5.57 -18.70 -7.05
C LEU A 312 4.45 -19.70 -6.69
N PRO A 313 4.39 -20.20 -5.45
CA PRO A 313 3.56 -21.36 -5.11
C PRO A 313 2.11 -21.02 -4.72
N ALA A 314 1.73 -19.75 -4.70
CA ALA A 314 0.50 -19.26 -4.08
C ALA A 314 -0.31 -18.28 -4.94
N LEU A 315 -0.05 -18.20 -6.24
CA LEU A 315 -0.69 -17.25 -7.14
C LEU A 315 -2.20 -17.51 -7.29
N ASN A 316 -3.01 -16.48 -7.04
CA ASN A 316 -4.45 -16.46 -7.30
C ASN A 316 -4.82 -15.59 -8.51
N ILE A 317 -4.08 -14.50 -8.73
CA ILE A 317 -4.27 -13.57 -9.84
C ILE A 317 -2.89 -13.27 -10.42
N LEU A 318 -2.74 -13.52 -11.71
CA LEU A 318 -1.54 -13.22 -12.48
C LEU A 318 -1.95 -12.47 -13.77
N GLN A 319 -1.54 -11.21 -13.87
CA GLN A 319 -1.81 -10.39 -15.05
C GLN A 319 -0.51 -10.15 -15.82
N LEU A 320 -0.44 -10.69 -17.04
CA LEU A 320 0.73 -10.63 -17.91
C LEU A 320 0.43 -9.97 -19.26
N ASN A 321 -0.72 -9.31 -19.39
CA ASN A 321 -1.11 -8.68 -20.66
C ASN A 321 -0.03 -7.72 -21.19
N ASN A 322 0.08 -7.62 -22.50
CA ASN A 322 0.96 -6.67 -23.19
C ASN A 322 2.42 -6.80 -22.71
N ASN A 323 2.98 -7.98 -22.87
CA ASN A 323 4.40 -8.27 -22.72
C ASN A 323 4.88 -9.03 -23.98
N PRO A 324 6.19 -9.10 -24.26
CA PRO A 324 6.74 -9.90 -25.36
C PRO A 324 6.89 -11.40 -25.03
N ILE A 325 5.99 -12.01 -24.26
CA ILE A 325 6.07 -13.43 -23.88
C ILE A 325 5.79 -14.31 -25.10
N LYS A 326 6.66 -15.30 -25.33
CA LYS A 326 6.56 -16.27 -26.43
C LYS A 326 6.41 -17.71 -25.96
N ASP A 327 6.86 -18.02 -24.74
CA ASP A 327 6.84 -19.35 -24.17
C ASP A 327 6.11 -19.38 -22.82
N LEU A 328 5.07 -20.20 -22.75
CA LEU A 328 4.30 -20.47 -21.52
C LEU A 328 4.67 -21.80 -20.86
N SER A 329 5.58 -22.58 -21.44
CA SER A 329 6.00 -23.89 -20.92
C SER A 329 6.41 -23.85 -19.45
N PRO A 330 7.10 -22.81 -18.92
CA PRO A 330 7.39 -22.74 -17.49
C PRO A 330 6.13 -22.70 -16.62
N LEU A 331 5.13 -21.90 -17.00
CA LEU A 331 3.86 -21.79 -16.27
C LEU A 331 3.02 -23.06 -16.38
N VAL A 332 2.98 -23.68 -17.57
CA VAL A 332 2.30 -24.97 -17.79
C VAL A 332 2.87 -26.03 -16.85
N LYS A 333 4.19 -26.23 -16.86
CA LYS A 333 4.88 -27.22 -16.00
C LYS A 333 4.64 -26.97 -14.52
N ALA A 334 4.67 -25.71 -14.08
CA ALA A 334 4.40 -25.38 -12.69
C ALA A 334 2.96 -25.70 -12.28
N CYS A 335 1.98 -25.42 -13.15
CA CYS A 335 0.58 -25.73 -12.88
C CYS A 335 0.31 -27.24 -12.89
N GLU A 336 0.91 -27.99 -13.81
CA GLU A 336 0.82 -29.46 -13.86
C GLU A 336 1.44 -30.10 -12.60
N ALA A 337 2.60 -29.61 -12.18
CA ALA A 337 3.26 -30.09 -10.96
C ALA A 337 2.43 -29.78 -9.70
N ASP A 338 1.85 -28.58 -9.60
CA ASP A 338 0.94 -28.24 -8.50
C ASP A 338 -0.30 -29.14 -8.52
N LYS A 339 -0.91 -29.32 -9.69
CA LYS A 339 -2.11 -30.16 -9.87
C LYS A 339 -1.88 -31.62 -9.47
N ALA A 340 -0.71 -32.17 -9.80
CA ALA A 340 -0.32 -33.54 -9.43
C ALA A 340 0.10 -33.67 -7.96
N GLY A 341 0.49 -32.57 -7.31
CA GLY A 341 0.93 -32.52 -5.92
C GLY A 341 -0.14 -32.01 -4.98
N GLU A 342 0.17 -30.91 -4.29
CA GLU A 342 -0.68 -30.33 -3.24
C GLU A 342 -1.90 -29.57 -3.78
N ASN A 343 -1.95 -29.28 -5.09
CA ASN A 343 -3.05 -28.63 -5.79
C ASN A 343 -3.46 -27.30 -5.13
N ARG A 344 -2.45 -26.47 -4.80
CA ARG A 344 -2.59 -25.27 -3.98
C ARG A 344 -3.02 -24.04 -4.75
N PHE A 345 -2.53 -23.84 -5.97
CA PHE A 345 -2.71 -22.57 -6.68
C PHE A 345 -3.32 -22.73 -8.07
N ALA A 346 -2.97 -23.77 -8.82
CA ALA A 346 -3.38 -23.90 -10.23
C ALA A 346 -4.90 -23.86 -10.42
N PRO A 347 -5.75 -24.55 -9.61
CA PRO A 347 -7.21 -24.48 -9.77
C PRO A 347 -7.84 -23.13 -9.44
N TYR A 348 -7.12 -22.28 -8.71
CA TYR A 348 -7.61 -20.98 -8.24
C TYR A 348 -7.01 -19.82 -9.04
N LEU A 349 -5.98 -20.11 -9.85
CA LEU A 349 -5.26 -19.13 -10.64
C LEU A 349 -6.16 -18.53 -11.73
N ARG A 350 -6.27 -17.20 -11.71
CA ARG A 350 -6.77 -16.39 -12.82
C ARG A 350 -5.59 -15.80 -13.56
N LEU A 351 -5.42 -16.20 -14.81
CA LEU A 351 -4.28 -15.84 -15.65
C LEU A 351 -4.76 -14.97 -16.82
N PHE A 352 -4.20 -13.78 -16.98
CA PHE A 352 -4.52 -12.85 -18.07
C PHE A 352 -3.33 -12.69 -19.02
N LEU A 353 -3.53 -13.00 -20.31
CA LEU A 353 -2.44 -13.14 -21.30
C LEU A 353 -2.58 -12.28 -22.56
N GLY A 354 -3.64 -11.50 -22.71
CA GLY A 354 -3.89 -10.71 -23.92
C GLY A 354 -2.73 -9.81 -24.33
N GLY A 355 -2.46 -9.68 -25.63
CA GLY A 355 -1.42 -8.79 -26.15
C GLY A 355 0.02 -9.31 -26.03
N ASN A 356 0.22 -10.61 -25.79
CA ASN A 356 1.53 -11.27 -25.89
C ASN A 356 1.76 -11.87 -27.28
N GLU A 357 3.03 -12.02 -27.69
CA GLU A 357 3.46 -12.56 -28.99
C GLU A 357 3.60 -14.10 -29.00
N ILE A 358 2.71 -14.80 -28.30
CA ILE A 358 2.76 -16.26 -28.21
C ILE A 358 2.32 -16.85 -29.56
N PRO A 359 3.14 -17.70 -30.22
CA PRO A 359 2.75 -18.37 -31.46
C PRO A 359 1.43 -19.16 -31.30
N GLU A 360 0.52 -19.05 -32.27
CA GLU A 360 -0.88 -19.46 -32.07
C GLU A 360 -1.05 -20.95 -31.74
N LYS A 361 -0.25 -21.82 -32.37
CA LYS A 361 -0.30 -23.27 -32.11
C LYS A 361 0.13 -23.59 -30.67
N GLU A 362 1.24 -23.01 -30.24
CA GLU A 362 1.81 -23.13 -28.90
C GLU A 362 0.87 -22.52 -27.86
N LYS A 363 0.22 -21.40 -28.19
CA LYS A 363 -0.77 -20.72 -27.36
C LYS A 363 -1.98 -21.60 -27.08
N VAL A 364 -2.59 -22.20 -28.12
CA VAL A 364 -3.75 -23.09 -27.96
C VAL A 364 -3.38 -24.28 -27.08
N ALA A 365 -2.28 -24.96 -27.36
CA ALA A 365 -1.82 -26.10 -26.58
C ALA A 365 -1.53 -25.73 -25.11
N ALA A 366 -0.86 -24.60 -24.87
CA ALA A 366 -0.57 -24.13 -23.52
C ALA A 366 -1.85 -23.77 -22.75
N ILE A 367 -2.82 -23.11 -23.39
CA ILE A 367 -4.10 -22.76 -22.76
C ILE A 367 -4.89 -24.01 -22.39
N GLU A 368 -4.96 -25.01 -23.28
CA GLU A 368 -5.62 -26.29 -22.99
C GLU A 368 -4.98 -27.00 -21.80
N ALA A 369 -3.64 -27.06 -21.74
CA ALA A 369 -2.91 -27.66 -20.62
C ALA A 369 -3.15 -26.91 -19.29
N LEU A 370 -3.13 -25.57 -19.31
CA LEU A 370 -3.43 -24.74 -18.15
C LEU A 370 -4.88 -24.94 -17.68
N GLN A 371 -5.84 -24.98 -18.59
CA GLN A 371 -7.25 -25.21 -18.27
C GLN A 371 -7.49 -26.62 -17.70
N ALA A 372 -6.76 -27.64 -18.18
CA ALA A 372 -6.79 -28.99 -17.61
C ALA A 372 -6.31 -29.02 -16.14
N CYS A 373 -5.43 -28.10 -15.75
CA CYS A 373 -5.01 -27.91 -14.35
C CYS A 373 -6.06 -27.15 -13.50
N GLY A 374 -7.08 -26.56 -14.13
CA GLY A 374 -8.12 -25.74 -13.49
C GLY A 374 -7.86 -24.23 -13.55
N VAL A 375 -6.82 -23.79 -14.27
CA VAL A 375 -6.48 -22.37 -14.42
C VAL A 375 -7.56 -21.66 -15.24
N LYS A 376 -8.03 -20.51 -14.74
CA LYS A 376 -8.96 -19.63 -15.45
C LYS A 376 -8.18 -18.66 -16.33
N VAL A 377 -7.94 -19.04 -17.58
CA VAL A 377 -7.27 -18.18 -18.56
C VAL A 377 -8.24 -17.14 -19.14
N LYS A 378 -7.82 -15.89 -19.19
CA LYS A 378 -8.50 -14.75 -19.79
C LYS A 378 -7.62 -14.18 -20.91
N GLN A 379 -8.19 -14.09 -22.10
CA GLN A 379 -7.52 -13.55 -23.28
C GLN A 379 -7.73 -12.05 -23.38
#